data_AF-A0A662P0K3-F1
#
_entry.id   AF-A0A662P0K3-F1
#
_cell.length_a   1.000
_cell.length_b   1.000
_cell.length_c   1.000
_cell.angle_alpha   90.00
_cell.angle_beta   90.00
_cell.angle_gamma   90.00
#
_symmetry.space_group_name_H-M   'P 1'
#
loop_
_entity.id
_entity.type
_entity.pdbx_description
1 polymer ?
#
loop_
_entity_poly.entity_id
_entity_poly.type
_entity_poly.pdbx_seq_one_letter_code
_entity_poly.pdbx_strand_id
1 'polypeptide(L)'
;MYARKVRVEIISLTRTLDLDPKGAEIIIRNHLMKQREVKRGDVIEVGDMYFAKVLEIRPSPAKIGKMTEVEVVLHQDVLRLRQAYTSFRSSEELIWPKEVKEMVLYEIKLLKHSKYSRLIGEFGRRGILLYGRPGTGKSEGPVILAREEGVDTKEIFCTDLQGVYAGEGAKLIEMHFEELTRTKRPTLLMLEEIEALALPSFSYGLRGDAIELRNAIISGLDRLAKSKAPVLPIATTNNVEVVDPAVLSRFPKRINVDVRGERLMSKVIDVYSKRAEKIIEVNIDKSSVIPLVSDLSPRDVKNLFKIAVEKAIIEGKKVLGTEDLLKAYKMLYGTIEETSRYHY
;
A
#
# COMPACT_ATOMS: atom_id res chain seq x y z
N MET A 1 29.47 -3.09 -34.37
CA MET A 1 28.24 -2.49 -34.92
C MET A 1 27.28 -2.25 -33.76
N TYR A 2 26.56 -1.11 -33.73
CA TYR A 2 25.58 -0.83 -32.67
C TYR A 2 24.18 -1.31 -33.07
N ALA A 3 23.43 -1.85 -32.09
CA ALA A 3 22.03 -2.21 -32.28
C ALA A 3 21.19 -0.93 -32.46
N ARG A 4 20.24 -0.97 -33.40
CA ARG A 4 19.21 0.07 -33.54
C ARG A 4 18.13 -0.13 -32.49
N LYS A 5 17.74 -1.38 -32.27
CA LYS A 5 16.68 -1.76 -31.32
C LYS A 5 17.03 -3.06 -30.59
N VAL A 6 16.70 -3.10 -29.32
CA VAL A 6 16.71 -4.31 -28.49
C VAL A 6 15.39 -4.44 -27.78
N ARG A 7 14.83 -5.65 -27.81
CA ARG A 7 13.66 -6.01 -27.04
C ARG A 7 14.07 -6.93 -25.90
N VAL A 8 13.75 -6.51 -24.68
CA VAL A 8 14.04 -7.26 -23.45
C VAL A 8 12.74 -7.57 -22.73
N GLU A 9 12.67 -8.79 -22.21
CA GLU A 9 11.59 -9.22 -21.33
C GLU A 9 12.10 -9.23 -19.90
N ILE A 10 11.50 -8.43 -19.04
CA ILE A 10 11.75 -8.53 -17.61
C ILE A 10 11.07 -9.80 -17.12
N ILE A 11 11.90 -10.72 -16.61
CA ILE A 11 11.48 -12.01 -16.06
C ILE A 11 11.58 -12.02 -14.53
N SER A 12 12.29 -11.05 -13.93
CA SER A 12 12.32 -10.79 -12.50
C SER A 12 11.22 -9.84 -12.05
N LEU A 13 10.75 -10.02 -10.84
CA LEU A 13 9.57 -9.33 -10.35
C LEU A 13 9.79 -8.51 -9.07
N THR A 14 10.99 -8.61 -8.49
CA THR A 14 11.45 -7.78 -7.38
C THR A 14 11.31 -6.31 -7.77
N ARG A 15 10.39 -5.60 -7.11
CA ARG A 15 10.05 -4.17 -7.34
C ARG A 15 9.68 -3.75 -8.78
N THR A 16 9.53 -4.69 -9.72
CA THR A 16 9.03 -4.44 -11.10
C THR A 16 7.63 -3.83 -11.14
N LEU A 17 6.92 -3.86 -10.01
CA LEU A 17 5.62 -3.24 -9.81
C LEU A 17 5.67 -1.72 -9.65
N ASP A 18 6.79 -1.18 -9.16
CA ASP A 18 6.97 0.24 -8.85
C ASP A 18 7.79 0.96 -9.92
N LEU A 19 8.38 0.22 -10.87
CA LEU A 19 9.06 0.79 -12.02
C LEU A 19 8.04 1.33 -13.03
N ASP A 20 8.05 2.65 -13.21
CA ASP A 20 7.56 3.28 -14.44
C ASP A 20 8.26 2.61 -15.65
N PRO A 21 7.53 2.13 -16.67
CA PRO A 21 8.10 1.53 -17.87
C PRO A 21 9.28 2.33 -18.46
N LYS A 22 9.21 3.67 -18.44
CA LYS A 22 10.31 4.53 -18.92
C LYS A 22 11.54 4.48 -18.02
N GLY A 23 11.36 4.38 -16.71
CA GLY A 23 12.46 4.20 -15.75
C GLY A 23 13.19 2.86 -15.98
N ALA A 24 12.43 1.79 -16.23
CA ALA A 24 12.99 0.47 -16.52
C ALA A 24 13.81 0.47 -17.81
N GLU A 25 13.34 1.13 -18.87
CA GLU A 25 14.09 1.28 -20.13
C GLU A 25 15.45 1.94 -19.93
N ILE A 26 15.51 3.01 -19.12
CA ILE A 26 16.76 3.73 -18.85
C ILE A 26 17.75 2.85 -18.09
N ILE A 27 17.28 2.18 -17.03
CA ILE A 27 18.12 1.33 -16.19
C ILE A 27 18.68 0.17 -17.02
N ILE A 28 17.83 -0.52 -17.79
CA ILE A 28 18.25 -1.68 -18.59
C ILE A 28 19.19 -1.24 -19.72
N ARG A 29 18.94 -0.11 -20.40
CA ARG A 29 19.86 0.44 -21.40
C ARG A 29 21.24 0.70 -20.82
N ASN A 30 21.31 1.39 -19.69
CA ASN A 30 22.58 1.72 -19.03
C ASN A 30 23.37 0.47 -18.64
N HIS A 31 22.68 -0.60 -18.24
CA HIS A 31 23.32 -1.86 -17.91
C HIS A 31 23.80 -2.61 -19.16
N LEU A 32 22.94 -2.72 -20.17
CA LEU A 32 23.26 -3.34 -21.47
C LEU A 32 24.46 -2.68 -22.16
N MET A 33 24.61 -1.36 -22.03
CA MET A 33 25.75 -0.62 -22.58
C MET A 33 27.11 -1.02 -21.97
N LYS A 34 27.12 -1.62 -20.77
CA LYS A 34 28.33 -2.13 -20.12
C LYS A 34 28.76 -3.48 -20.70
N GLN A 35 27.87 -4.18 -21.41
CA GLN A 35 28.13 -5.48 -22.00
C GLN A 35 28.91 -5.34 -23.32
N ARG A 36 29.86 -6.25 -23.56
CA ARG A 36 30.71 -6.20 -24.77
C ARG A 36 29.93 -6.44 -26.05
N GLU A 37 28.99 -7.38 -26.02
CA GLU A 37 28.07 -7.75 -27.10
C GLU A 37 26.90 -8.53 -26.49
N VAL A 38 25.70 -8.39 -27.05
CA VAL A 38 24.50 -9.02 -26.51
C VAL A 38 23.88 -9.90 -27.61
N LYS A 39 23.29 -11.03 -27.22
CA LYS A 39 22.62 -12.00 -28.10
C LYS A 39 21.19 -12.28 -27.63
N ARG A 40 20.36 -12.76 -28.56
CA ARG A 40 19.04 -13.29 -28.22
C ARG A 40 19.18 -14.48 -27.27
N GLY A 41 18.41 -14.48 -26.19
CA GLY A 41 18.41 -15.52 -25.17
C GLY A 41 19.26 -15.20 -23.94
N ASP A 42 20.14 -14.19 -24.01
CA ASP A 42 20.95 -13.78 -22.87
C ASP A 42 20.04 -13.35 -21.71
N VAL A 43 20.34 -13.85 -20.52
CA VAL A 43 19.73 -13.39 -19.27
C VAL A 43 20.70 -12.42 -18.62
N ILE A 44 20.23 -11.21 -18.37
CA ILE A 44 21.02 -10.10 -17.85
C ILE A 44 20.54 -9.79 -16.45
N GLU A 45 21.47 -9.75 -15.53
CA GLU A 45 21.26 -9.26 -14.17
C GLU A 45 21.49 -7.74 -14.15
N VAL A 46 20.43 -6.96 -13.97
CA VAL A 46 20.44 -5.50 -14.03
C VAL A 46 20.55 -4.96 -12.60
N GLY A 47 21.78 -4.86 -12.13
CA GLY A 47 22.08 -4.60 -10.70
C GLY A 47 21.65 -5.78 -9.82
N ASP A 48 21.58 -5.60 -8.50
CA ASP A 48 21.12 -6.66 -7.56
C ASP A 48 19.59 -6.87 -7.60
N MET A 49 18.90 -6.35 -8.61
CA MET A 49 17.46 -6.07 -8.54
C MET A 49 16.60 -6.76 -9.62
N TYR A 50 17.12 -6.97 -10.85
CA TYR A 50 16.32 -7.50 -11.96
C TYR A 50 17.08 -8.52 -12.82
N PHE A 51 16.35 -9.50 -13.36
CA PHE A 51 16.73 -10.38 -14.46
C PHE A 51 15.89 -10.02 -15.69
N ALA A 52 16.56 -9.71 -16.79
CA ALA A 52 15.94 -9.42 -18.07
C ALA A 52 16.47 -10.39 -19.13
N LYS A 53 15.56 -11.05 -19.86
CA LYS A 53 15.89 -11.93 -20.98
C LYS A 53 15.84 -11.15 -22.28
N VAL A 54 16.88 -11.26 -23.09
CA VAL A 54 16.90 -10.62 -24.40
C VAL A 54 16.05 -11.41 -25.37
N LEU A 55 14.94 -10.82 -25.80
CA LEU A 55 14.03 -11.43 -26.78
C LEU A 55 14.53 -11.24 -28.21
N GLU A 56 15.06 -10.05 -28.51
CA GLU A 56 15.41 -9.66 -29.86
C GLU A 56 16.45 -8.52 -29.88
N ILE A 57 17.35 -8.53 -30.88
CA ILE A 57 18.34 -7.48 -31.15
C ILE A 57 18.36 -7.24 -32.66
N ARG A 58 18.38 -5.98 -33.10
CA ARG A 58 18.47 -5.62 -34.52
C ARG A 58 19.51 -4.53 -34.78
N PRO A 59 20.55 -4.79 -35.60
CA PRO A 59 21.01 -6.11 -36.08
C PRO A 59 21.58 -6.95 -34.92
N SER A 60 21.63 -8.28 -35.09
CA SER A 60 22.19 -9.21 -34.09
C SER A 60 23.33 -10.05 -34.69
N PRO A 61 24.41 -10.32 -33.95
CA PRO A 61 24.76 -9.75 -32.64
C PRO A 61 25.26 -8.30 -32.77
N ALA A 62 25.13 -7.51 -31.70
CA ALA A 62 25.55 -6.11 -31.72
C ALA A 62 25.86 -5.54 -30.32
N LYS A 63 26.59 -4.42 -30.31
CA LYS A 63 26.82 -3.61 -29.10
C LYS A 63 25.63 -2.71 -28.82
N ILE A 64 25.36 -2.45 -27.55
CA ILE A 64 24.29 -1.53 -27.15
C ILE A 64 24.90 -0.14 -26.93
N GLY A 65 24.31 0.88 -27.54
CA GLY A 65 24.78 2.26 -27.47
C GLY A 65 23.72 3.19 -26.88
N LYS A 66 24.11 4.46 -26.66
CA LYS A 66 23.21 5.50 -26.11
C LYS A 66 21.95 5.71 -26.94
N MET A 67 22.06 5.52 -28.26
CA MET A 67 20.97 5.70 -29.23
C MET A 67 20.20 4.41 -29.53
N THR A 68 20.54 3.29 -28.89
CA THR A 68 19.80 2.04 -29.07
C THR A 68 18.43 2.17 -28.38
N GLU A 69 17.37 1.98 -29.16
CA GLU A 69 16.01 1.88 -28.64
C GLU A 69 15.91 0.58 -27.81
N VAL A 70 15.47 0.70 -26.55
CA VAL A 70 15.26 -0.44 -25.67
C VAL A 70 13.77 -0.53 -25.42
N GLU A 71 13.15 -1.58 -25.96
CA GLU A 71 11.76 -1.90 -25.69
C GLU A 71 11.72 -2.91 -24.55
N VAL A 72 11.09 -2.53 -23.44
CA VAL A 72 10.91 -3.38 -22.28
C VAL A 72 9.50 -3.95 -22.28
N VAL A 73 9.40 -5.27 -22.26
CA VAL A 73 8.13 -5.98 -22.04
C VAL A 73 8.18 -6.73 -20.71
N LEU A 74 7.02 -6.91 -20.09
CA LEU A 74 6.87 -7.75 -18.92
C LEU A 74 6.41 -9.14 -19.36
N HIS A 75 7.03 -10.20 -18.83
CA HIS A 75 6.56 -11.57 -19.08
C HIS A 75 5.08 -11.74 -18.69
N GLN A 76 4.33 -12.62 -19.35
CA GLN A 76 2.88 -12.72 -19.11
C GLN A 76 2.54 -13.08 -17.66
N ASP A 77 3.30 -13.99 -17.05
CA ASP A 77 3.11 -14.33 -15.64
C ASP A 77 3.47 -13.17 -14.70
N VAL A 78 4.33 -12.24 -15.17
CA VAL A 78 4.66 -11.02 -14.44
C VAL A 78 3.49 -10.04 -14.42
N LEU A 79 2.82 -9.90 -15.56
CA LEU A 79 1.60 -9.10 -15.67
C LEU A 79 0.46 -9.69 -14.83
N ARG A 80 0.33 -11.03 -14.79
CA ARG A 80 -0.64 -11.72 -13.93
C ARG A 80 -0.34 -11.47 -12.45
N LEU A 81 0.92 -11.57 -12.04
CA LEU A 81 1.36 -11.25 -10.68
C LEU A 81 1.08 -9.80 -10.31
N ARG A 82 1.37 -8.86 -11.21
CA ARG A 82 1.03 -7.45 -11.05
C ARG A 82 -0.45 -7.27 -10.71
N GLN A 83 -1.32 -7.86 -11.51
CA GLN A 83 -2.77 -7.77 -11.32
C GLN A 83 -3.28 -8.57 -10.10
N ALA A 84 -2.61 -9.65 -9.72
CA ALA A 84 -2.97 -10.47 -8.56
C ALA A 84 -2.62 -9.80 -7.22
N TYR A 85 -1.61 -8.93 -7.20
CA TYR A 85 -1.07 -8.34 -5.97
C TYR A 85 -1.17 -6.81 -5.87
N THR A 86 -1.76 -6.07 -6.82
CA THR A 86 -1.84 -4.59 -6.74
C THR A 86 -2.79 -4.03 -5.68
N SER A 87 -3.93 -4.66 -5.38
CA SER A 87 -4.90 -4.13 -4.39
C SER A 87 -5.71 -5.23 -3.71
N PHE A 88 -6.36 -4.93 -2.59
CA PHE A 88 -7.45 -5.76 -2.05
C PHE A 88 -8.65 -5.74 -2.98
N ARG A 89 -9.30 -6.89 -3.17
CA ARG A 89 -10.43 -7.08 -4.11
C ARG A 89 -11.79 -7.08 -3.41
N SER A 90 -11.82 -7.43 -2.12
CA SER A 90 -13.03 -7.45 -1.29
C SER A 90 -12.64 -7.39 0.19
N SER A 91 -13.63 -7.18 1.07
CA SER A 91 -13.43 -7.19 2.52
C SER A 91 -13.13 -8.57 3.07
N GLU A 92 -13.32 -9.64 2.29
CA GLU A 92 -12.91 -11.00 2.67
C GLU A 92 -11.39 -11.14 2.74
N GLU A 93 -10.66 -10.37 1.92
CA GLU A 93 -9.20 -10.31 1.95
C GLU A 93 -8.68 -9.36 3.05
N LEU A 94 -9.56 -8.58 3.68
CA LEU A 94 -9.23 -7.72 4.82
C LEU A 94 -9.19 -8.54 6.11
N ILE A 95 -8.00 -9.03 6.46
CA ILE A 95 -7.76 -9.83 7.66
C ILE A 95 -7.58 -8.91 8.88
N TRP A 96 -8.68 -8.36 9.37
CA TRP A 96 -8.71 -7.66 10.66
C TRP A 96 -9.22 -8.58 11.78
N PRO A 97 -8.88 -8.29 13.04
CA PRO A 97 -9.64 -8.82 14.17
C PRO A 97 -11.14 -8.61 13.95
N LYS A 98 -11.95 -9.60 14.31
CA LYS A 98 -13.39 -9.59 14.02
C LYS A 98 -14.06 -8.37 14.64
N GLU A 99 -13.68 -8.08 15.87
CA GLU A 99 -14.18 -6.99 16.69
C GLU A 99 -13.87 -5.63 16.04
N VAL A 100 -12.64 -5.45 15.54
CA VAL A 100 -12.21 -4.24 14.82
C VAL A 100 -13.03 -4.04 13.55
N LYS A 101 -13.20 -5.10 12.74
CA LYS A 101 -14.00 -5.05 11.50
C LYS A 101 -15.47 -4.72 11.80
N GLU A 102 -16.04 -5.33 12.84
CA GLU A 102 -17.43 -5.07 13.27
C GLU A 102 -17.64 -3.65 13.78
N MET A 103 -16.69 -3.10 14.57
CA MET A 103 -16.75 -1.72 15.04
C MET A 103 -16.76 -0.72 13.87
N VAL A 104 -15.87 -0.88 12.89
CA VAL A 104 -15.80 0.02 11.73
C VAL A 104 -17.04 -0.13 10.85
N LEU A 105 -17.49 -1.37 10.57
CA LEU A 105 -18.71 -1.62 9.80
C LEU A 105 -19.96 -1.04 10.46
N TYR A 106 -20.06 -1.12 11.79
CA TYR A 106 -21.18 -0.54 12.53
C TYR A 106 -21.29 0.97 12.28
N GLU A 107 -20.17 1.71 12.35
CA GLU A 107 -20.17 3.16 12.08
C GLU A 107 -20.51 3.50 10.63
N ILE A 108 -20.01 2.72 9.68
CA ILE A 108 -20.34 2.87 8.26
C ILE A 108 -21.83 2.63 8.02
N LYS A 109 -22.41 1.58 8.61
CA LYS A 109 -23.84 1.27 8.51
C LYS A 109 -24.71 2.34 9.14
N LEU A 110 -24.30 2.88 10.30
CA LEU A 110 -24.99 4.00 10.95
C LEU A 110 -25.09 5.23 10.04
N LEU A 111 -24.11 5.45 9.16
CA LEU A 111 -24.12 6.58 8.22
C LEU A 111 -25.31 6.54 7.26
N LYS A 112 -25.78 5.34 6.91
CA LYS A 112 -26.90 5.11 5.98
C LYS A 112 -28.27 5.33 6.63
N HIS A 113 -28.37 5.32 7.97
CA HIS A 113 -29.64 5.42 8.66
C HIS A 113 -30.02 6.88 8.99
N SER A 114 -30.95 7.44 8.21
CA SER A 114 -31.38 8.84 8.26
C SER A 114 -31.91 9.34 9.61
N LYS A 115 -32.58 8.47 10.38
CA LYS A 115 -33.07 8.78 11.75
C LYS A 115 -31.92 9.00 12.73
N TYR A 116 -30.88 8.15 12.68
CA TYR A 116 -29.68 8.29 13.50
C TYR A 116 -28.82 9.47 13.04
N SER A 117 -28.83 9.81 11.75
CA SER A 117 -28.12 10.97 11.24
C SER A 117 -28.55 12.29 11.87
N ARG A 118 -29.85 12.46 12.17
CA ARG A 118 -30.35 13.67 12.85
C ARG A 118 -29.95 13.72 14.31
N LEU A 119 -30.10 12.61 15.04
CA LEU A 119 -29.71 12.51 16.45
C LEU A 119 -28.21 12.69 16.64
N ILE A 120 -27.38 12.09 15.79
CA ILE A 120 -25.92 12.28 15.85
C ILE A 120 -25.54 13.71 15.43
N GLY A 121 -26.34 14.37 14.59
CA GLY A 121 -26.18 15.81 14.30
C GLY A 121 -26.36 16.70 15.53
N GLU A 122 -27.16 16.29 16.52
CA GLU A 122 -27.34 17.02 17.79
C GLU A 122 -26.15 16.84 18.76
N PHE A 123 -25.48 15.69 18.71
CA PHE A 123 -24.28 15.40 19.52
C PHE A 123 -22.94 15.65 18.78
N GLY A 124 -23.00 16.03 17.50
CA GLY A 124 -21.89 16.12 16.57
C GLY A 124 -21.38 14.74 16.09
N ARG A 125 -21.25 14.54 14.78
CA ARG A 125 -20.58 13.36 14.21
C ARG A 125 -19.09 13.46 14.47
N ARG A 126 -18.57 12.66 15.41
CA ARG A 126 -17.15 12.58 15.72
C ARG A 126 -16.48 11.45 14.92
N GLY A 127 -15.22 11.60 14.59
CA GLY A 127 -14.50 10.68 13.71
C GLY A 127 -13.98 9.43 14.42
N ILE A 128 -13.44 8.51 13.61
CA ILE A 128 -12.69 7.32 14.05
C ILE A 128 -11.22 7.52 13.72
N LEU A 129 -10.32 7.22 14.64
CA LEU A 129 -8.88 7.13 14.37
C LEU A 129 -8.47 5.66 14.35
N LEU A 130 -7.96 5.21 13.21
CA LEU A 130 -7.32 3.91 13.07
C LEU A 130 -5.81 4.09 13.25
N TYR A 131 -5.23 3.37 14.20
CA TYR A 131 -3.79 3.40 14.45
C TYR A 131 -3.20 2.00 14.51
N GLY A 132 -1.89 1.87 14.36
CA GLY A 132 -1.18 0.59 14.42
C GLY A 132 -0.06 0.51 13.39
N ARG A 133 0.62 -0.63 13.29
CA ARG A 133 1.79 -0.80 12.42
C ARG A 133 1.49 -0.55 10.94
N PRO A 134 2.47 -0.09 10.15
CA PRO A 134 2.32 0.02 8.71
C PRO A 134 2.00 -1.34 8.10
N GLY A 135 1.23 -1.35 7.01
CA GLY A 135 0.93 -2.58 6.27
C GLY A 135 -0.20 -3.45 6.82
N THR A 136 -0.97 -2.99 7.81
CA THR A 136 -2.15 -3.69 8.36
C THR A 136 -3.48 -3.37 7.64
N GLY A 137 -3.43 -2.61 6.54
CA GLY A 137 -4.61 -2.27 5.74
C GLY A 137 -5.48 -1.14 6.31
N LYS A 138 -4.94 -0.28 7.20
CA LYS A 138 -5.68 0.86 7.79
C LYS A 138 -6.25 1.82 6.75
N SER A 139 -5.54 2.06 5.65
CA SER A 139 -5.96 2.91 4.54
C SER A 139 -7.03 2.24 3.67
N GLU A 140 -6.74 1.06 3.13
CA GLU A 140 -7.65 0.39 2.19
C GLU A 140 -8.88 -0.20 2.90
N GLY A 141 -8.76 -0.64 4.15
CA GLY A 141 -9.79 -1.37 4.89
C GLY A 141 -11.12 -0.64 4.97
N PRO A 142 -11.19 0.59 5.53
CA PRO A 142 -12.44 1.32 5.63
C PRO A 142 -13.05 1.68 4.28
N VAL A 143 -12.21 1.97 3.30
CA VAL A 143 -12.64 2.28 1.93
C VAL A 143 -13.35 1.07 1.32
N ILE A 144 -12.79 -0.13 1.45
CA ILE A 144 -13.41 -1.38 0.98
C ILE A 144 -14.73 -1.64 1.70
N LEU A 145 -14.74 -1.53 3.04
CA LEU A 145 -15.95 -1.74 3.84
C LEU A 145 -17.05 -0.75 3.47
N ALA A 146 -16.71 0.52 3.23
CA ALA A 146 -17.65 1.54 2.80
C ALA A 146 -18.22 1.25 1.40
N ARG A 147 -17.35 0.90 0.44
CA ARG A 147 -17.77 0.59 -0.93
C ARG A 147 -18.71 -0.62 -0.97
N GLU A 148 -18.42 -1.68 -0.22
CA GLU A 148 -19.31 -2.85 -0.12
C GLU A 148 -20.67 -2.52 0.51
N GLU A 149 -20.69 -1.57 1.43
CA GLU A 149 -21.93 -1.05 2.02
C GLU A 149 -22.61 0.02 1.14
N GLY A 150 -22.09 0.34 -0.04
CA GLY A 150 -22.65 1.34 -0.94
C GLY A 150 -22.54 2.78 -0.42
N VAL A 151 -21.49 3.07 0.35
CA VAL A 151 -21.14 4.40 0.87
C VAL A 151 -20.06 5.00 -0.02
N ASP A 152 -20.23 6.27 -0.41
CA ASP A 152 -19.24 6.97 -1.24
C ASP A 152 -17.95 7.22 -0.44
N THR A 153 -16.80 7.33 -1.10
CA THR A 153 -15.51 7.52 -0.43
C THR A 153 -14.79 8.74 -0.97
N LYS A 154 -14.33 9.63 -0.08
CA LYS A 154 -13.40 10.74 -0.39
C LYS A 154 -12.12 10.49 0.39
N GLU A 155 -10.99 10.42 -0.31
CA GLU A 155 -9.68 10.14 0.28
C GLU A 155 -8.82 11.41 0.18
N ILE A 156 -8.19 11.79 1.30
CA ILE A 156 -7.24 12.90 1.38
C ILE A 156 -5.96 12.34 2.01
N PHE A 157 -4.87 12.36 1.27
CA PHE A 157 -3.54 12.09 1.80
C PHE A 157 -3.02 13.35 2.47
N CYS A 158 -2.85 13.31 3.79
CA CYS A 158 -2.46 14.48 4.57
C CYS A 158 -1.05 14.97 4.20
N THR A 159 -0.19 14.10 3.68
CA THR A 159 1.12 14.43 3.11
C THR A 159 1.04 15.32 1.88
N ASP A 160 0.02 15.16 1.02
CA ASP A 160 -0.13 15.93 -0.22
C ASP A 160 -0.48 17.40 0.05
N LEU A 161 -0.94 17.69 1.27
CA LEU A 161 -1.28 19.01 1.75
C LEU A 161 -0.07 19.74 2.35
N GLN A 162 1.04 19.02 2.61
CA GLN A 162 2.31 19.62 3.00
C GLN A 162 3.11 20.05 1.76
N GLY A 163 3.76 21.22 1.81
CA GLY A 163 4.68 21.65 0.75
C GLY A 163 4.02 22.27 -0.48
N VAL A 164 2.69 22.34 -0.52
CA VAL A 164 1.97 23.34 -1.34
C VAL A 164 2.39 24.73 -0.83
N TYR A 165 2.55 25.72 -1.70
CA TYR A 165 3.04 27.06 -1.33
C TYR A 165 2.37 27.58 -0.05
N ALA A 166 3.08 28.39 0.76
CA ALA A 166 2.59 28.86 2.05
C ALA A 166 1.14 29.40 1.98
N GLY A 167 0.25 28.82 2.79
CA GLY A 167 -1.19 29.15 2.83
C GLY A 167 -2.07 28.47 1.76
N GLU A 168 -1.53 27.83 0.72
CA GLU A 168 -2.35 27.11 -0.28
C GLU A 168 -2.90 25.78 0.25
N GLY A 169 -2.12 25.05 1.04
CA GLY A 169 -2.58 23.79 1.63
C GLY A 169 -3.77 23.98 2.58
N ALA A 170 -3.78 25.07 3.36
CA ALA A 170 -4.89 25.42 4.25
C ALA A 170 -6.17 25.74 3.46
N LYS A 171 -6.06 26.52 2.38
CA LYS A 171 -7.19 26.81 1.47
C LYS A 171 -7.72 25.54 0.82
N LEU A 172 -6.84 24.62 0.42
CA LEU A 172 -7.25 23.35 -0.19
C LEU A 172 -8.01 22.48 0.82
N ILE A 173 -7.56 22.42 2.07
CA ILE A 173 -8.29 21.77 3.17
C ILE A 173 -9.67 22.40 3.34
N GLU A 174 -9.76 23.72 3.47
CA GLU A 174 -11.03 24.43 3.63
C GLU A 174 -11.99 24.14 2.48
N MET A 175 -11.49 24.15 1.24
CA MET A 175 -12.28 23.84 0.05
C MET A 175 -12.81 22.41 0.07
N HIS A 176 -11.99 21.42 0.42
CA HIS A 176 -12.43 20.03 0.56
C HIS A 176 -13.52 19.85 1.63
N PHE A 177 -13.35 20.45 2.80
CA PHE A 177 -14.35 20.36 3.86
C PHE A 177 -15.66 21.09 3.50
N GLU A 178 -15.57 22.23 2.80
CA GLU A 178 -16.74 22.96 2.32
C GLU A 178 -17.50 22.21 1.20
N GLU A 179 -16.81 21.43 0.37
CA GLU A 179 -17.45 20.49 -0.56
C GLU A 179 -18.22 19.39 0.21
N LEU A 180 -17.59 18.83 1.24
CA LEU A 180 -18.16 17.73 2.03
C LEU A 180 -19.40 18.16 2.83
N THR A 181 -19.46 19.38 3.34
CA THR A 181 -20.64 19.89 4.09
C THR A 181 -21.89 20.00 3.23
N ARG A 182 -21.75 20.07 1.90
CA ARG A 182 -22.85 20.13 0.94
C ARG A 182 -23.27 18.74 0.44
N THR A 183 -22.53 17.71 0.82
CA THR A 183 -22.79 16.34 0.40
C THR A 183 -24.08 15.81 1.03
N LYS A 184 -24.89 15.13 0.19
CA LYS A 184 -26.17 14.53 0.60
C LYS A 184 -26.14 13.00 0.65
N ARG A 185 -25.15 12.39 -0.02
CA ARG A 185 -24.97 10.94 -0.06
C ARG A 185 -24.12 10.52 1.15
N PRO A 186 -24.38 9.35 1.78
CA PRO A 186 -23.50 8.81 2.79
C PRO A 186 -22.06 8.74 2.26
N THR A 187 -21.13 9.38 2.94
CA THR A 187 -19.73 9.47 2.49
C THR A 187 -18.75 9.19 3.62
N LEU A 188 -17.82 8.27 3.41
CA LEU A 188 -16.64 8.10 4.24
C LEU A 188 -15.57 9.09 3.78
N LEU A 189 -15.14 9.97 4.68
CA LEU A 189 -13.96 10.81 4.49
C LEU A 189 -12.76 10.10 5.10
N MET A 190 -11.79 9.72 4.29
CA MET A 190 -10.51 9.18 4.74
C MET A 190 -9.46 10.28 4.81
N LEU A 191 -8.82 10.42 5.97
CA LEU A 191 -7.67 11.29 6.20
C LEU A 191 -6.45 10.40 6.47
N GLU A 192 -5.62 10.17 5.45
CA GLU A 192 -4.48 9.27 5.54
C GLU A 192 -3.23 9.97 6.07
N GLU A 193 -2.50 9.28 6.95
CA GLU A 193 -1.26 9.80 7.56
C GLU A 193 -1.48 11.14 8.27
N ILE A 194 -2.50 11.18 9.14
CA ILE A 194 -2.93 12.41 9.83
C ILE A 194 -1.81 13.06 10.65
N GLU A 195 -0.82 12.27 11.10
CA GLU A 195 0.40 12.77 11.74
C GLU A 195 1.12 13.82 10.90
N ALA A 196 1.03 13.80 9.58
CA ALA A 196 1.61 14.80 8.71
C ALA A 196 1.04 16.21 9.00
N LEU A 197 -0.25 16.34 9.31
CA LEU A 197 -0.88 17.64 9.57
C LEU A 197 -1.13 17.88 11.06
N ALA A 198 -0.73 16.95 11.91
CA ALA A 198 -1.14 16.93 13.30
C ALA A 198 0.02 16.74 14.27
N LEU A 199 1.28 17.09 13.94
CA LEU A 199 2.31 17.09 15.00
C LEU A 199 2.11 18.27 15.97
N PRO A 200 2.57 18.14 17.24
CA PRO A 200 2.49 19.20 18.22
C PRO A 200 3.22 20.48 17.77
N SER A 201 2.72 21.63 18.21
CA SER A 201 3.30 22.96 17.89
C SER A 201 4.79 23.11 18.20
N PHE A 202 5.32 22.37 19.17
CA PHE A 202 6.74 22.43 19.56
C PHE A 202 7.65 21.54 18.69
N SER A 203 7.09 20.61 17.93
CA SER A 203 7.84 19.67 17.08
C SER A 203 8.29 20.28 15.74
N TYR A 204 7.65 21.37 15.32
CA TYR A 204 8.04 22.12 14.13
C TYR A 204 8.80 23.38 14.56
N GLY A 205 10.13 23.33 14.56
CA GLY A 205 10.93 24.55 14.69
C GLY A 205 10.47 25.60 13.65
N LEU A 206 9.86 26.69 14.11
CA LEU A 206 9.58 27.92 13.35
C LEU A 206 8.87 27.75 11.98
N ARG A 207 8.04 26.73 11.74
CA ARG A 207 7.20 26.64 10.53
C ARG A 207 5.74 26.98 10.85
N GLY A 208 5.34 28.23 10.59
CA GLY A 208 3.95 28.71 10.74
C GLY A 208 2.94 27.90 9.92
N ASP A 209 3.36 27.39 8.75
CA ASP A 209 2.52 26.61 7.83
C ASP A 209 1.94 25.34 8.49
N ALA A 210 2.70 24.66 9.35
CA ALA A 210 2.23 23.44 10.00
C ALA A 210 1.10 23.71 11.01
N ILE A 211 1.17 24.86 11.71
CA ILE A 211 0.12 25.30 12.63
C ILE A 211 -1.14 25.68 11.84
N GLU A 212 -0.99 26.37 10.73
CA GLU A 212 -2.10 26.78 9.86
C GLU A 212 -2.84 25.55 9.30
N LEU A 213 -2.11 24.58 8.75
CA LEU A 213 -2.67 23.33 8.23
C LEU A 213 -3.42 22.54 9.31
N ARG A 214 -2.85 22.42 10.51
CA ARG A 214 -3.50 21.75 11.64
C ARG A 214 -4.80 22.45 12.02
N ASN A 215 -4.78 23.78 12.11
CA ASN A 215 -5.96 24.57 12.45
C ASN A 215 -7.04 24.46 11.36
N ALA A 216 -6.64 24.39 10.08
CA ALA A 216 -7.56 24.18 8.96
C ALA A 216 -8.25 22.80 9.06
N ILE A 217 -7.52 21.73 9.38
CA ILE A 217 -8.11 20.40 9.59
C ILE A 217 -9.08 20.41 10.77
N ILE A 218 -8.69 20.97 11.92
CA ILE A 218 -9.55 21.05 13.11
C ILE A 218 -10.84 21.82 12.77
N SER A 219 -10.71 22.96 12.11
CA SER A 219 -11.84 23.81 11.71
C SER A 219 -12.75 23.10 10.70
N GLY A 220 -12.17 22.35 9.75
CA GLY A 220 -12.88 21.54 8.79
C GLY A 220 -13.70 20.44 9.47
N LEU A 221 -13.09 19.69 10.39
CA LEU A 221 -13.76 18.64 11.17
C LEU A 221 -14.90 19.20 12.02
N ASP A 222 -14.69 20.33 12.69
CA ASP A 222 -15.71 21.00 13.50
C ASP A 222 -16.87 21.52 12.63
N ARG A 223 -16.57 22.06 11.44
CA ARG A 223 -17.58 22.49 10.47
C ARG A 223 -18.42 21.30 9.98
N LEU A 224 -17.76 20.20 9.65
CA LEU A 224 -18.42 18.98 9.20
C LEU A 224 -19.33 18.40 10.29
N ALA A 225 -18.85 18.35 11.54
CA ALA A 225 -19.61 17.86 12.68
C ALA A 225 -20.87 18.69 12.98
N LYS A 226 -20.83 20.01 12.73
CA LYS A 226 -21.98 20.93 12.86
C LYS A 226 -22.92 20.88 11.64
N SER A 227 -22.45 20.34 10.52
CA SER A 227 -23.26 20.22 9.32
C SER A 227 -24.26 19.06 9.44
N LYS A 228 -25.29 19.06 8.59
CA LYS A 228 -26.22 17.91 8.44
C LYS A 228 -25.73 16.89 7.42
N ALA A 229 -24.52 17.05 6.88
CA ALA A 229 -23.97 16.16 5.87
C ALA A 229 -23.74 14.76 6.48
N PRO A 230 -24.17 13.68 5.80
CA PRO A 230 -23.95 12.32 6.27
C PRO A 230 -22.52 11.87 5.95
N VAL A 231 -21.53 12.53 6.57
CA VAL A 231 -20.11 12.22 6.37
C VAL A 231 -19.51 11.62 7.64
N LEU A 232 -18.76 10.53 7.49
CA LEU A 232 -18.00 9.89 8.56
C LEU A 232 -16.50 10.12 8.32
N PRO A 233 -15.84 10.95 9.14
CA PRO A 233 -14.39 11.06 9.13
C PRO A 233 -13.73 9.82 9.73
N ILE A 234 -12.81 9.21 9.00
CA ILE A 234 -11.85 8.23 9.50
C ILE A 234 -10.45 8.76 9.21
N ALA A 235 -9.61 8.84 10.23
CA ALA A 235 -8.20 9.18 10.09
C ALA A 235 -7.33 7.95 10.32
N THR A 236 -6.18 7.87 9.66
CA THR A 236 -5.19 6.81 9.88
C THR A 236 -3.87 7.39 10.37
N THR A 237 -3.20 6.67 11.26
CA THR A 237 -1.84 7.00 11.69
C THR A 237 -1.02 5.76 12.00
N ASN A 238 0.29 5.78 11.74
CA ASN A 238 1.17 4.71 12.20
C ASN A 238 1.63 4.92 13.65
N ASN A 239 1.53 6.13 14.18
CA ASN A 239 1.95 6.48 15.53
C ASN A 239 0.99 7.49 16.14
N VAL A 240 0.11 7.02 17.03
CA VAL A 240 -0.88 7.87 17.68
C VAL A 240 -0.26 8.86 18.68
N GLU A 241 0.90 8.53 19.25
CA GLU A 241 1.56 9.34 20.29
C GLU A 241 2.10 10.67 19.75
N VAL A 242 2.36 10.75 18.44
CA VAL A 242 2.83 11.99 17.79
C VAL A 242 1.70 12.89 17.32
N VAL A 243 0.43 12.49 17.50
CA VAL A 243 -0.72 13.26 17.04
C VAL A 243 -1.15 14.25 18.12
N ASP A 244 -1.35 15.51 17.71
CA ASP A 244 -1.72 16.62 18.57
C ASP A 244 -3.06 16.32 19.30
N PRO A 245 -3.12 16.51 20.63
CA PRO A 245 -4.33 16.26 21.42
C PRO A 245 -5.58 16.99 20.92
N ALA A 246 -5.43 18.19 20.33
CA ALA A 246 -6.54 18.95 19.77
C ALA A 246 -7.15 18.22 18.55
N VAL A 247 -6.32 17.60 17.71
CA VAL A 247 -6.79 16.75 16.61
C VAL A 247 -7.41 15.47 17.18
N LEU A 248 -6.74 14.80 18.12
CA LEU A 248 -7.24 13.56 18.76
C LEU A 248 -8.60 13.72 19.44
N SER A 249 -8.95 14.91 19.91
CA SER A 249 -10.26 15.19 20.53
C SER A 249 -11.44 15.08 19.55
N ARG A 250 -11.20 15.22 18.24
CA ARG A 250 -12.21 15.05 17.17
C ARG A 250 -12.39 13.59 16.76
N PHE A 251 -11.48 12.71 17.21
CA PHE A 251 -11.51 11.26 16.98
C PHE A 251 -11.59 10.49 18.32
N PRO A 252 -12.74 10.51 19.01
CA PRO A 252 -12.91 9.85 20.31
C PRO A 252 -12.87 8.32 20.21
N LYS A 253 -13.23 7.74 19.06
CA LYS A 253 -13.11 6.31 18.80
C LYS A 253 -11.73 6.05 18.22
N ARG A 254 -10.84 5.47 19.02
CA ARG A 254 -9.48 5.13 18.61
C ARG A 254 -9.37 3.62 18.59
N ILE A 255 -9.12 3.05 17.41
CA ILE A 255 -9.11 1.61 17.19
C ILE A 255 -7.71 1.21 16.75
N ASN A 256 -7.07 0.35 17.54
CA ASN A 256 -5.82 -0.27 17.15
C ASN A 256 -6.10 -1.37 16.11
N VAL A 257 -5.53 -1.22 14.94
CA VAL A 257 -5.55 -2.22 13.86
C VAL A 257 -4.22 -2.97 13.91
N ASP A 258 -4.12 -3.88 14.87
CA ASP A 258 -3.03 -4.84 14.96
C ASP A 258 -3.45 -6.18 14.37
N VAL A 259 -2.71 -6.63 13.36
CA VAL A 259 -2.95 -7.89 12.66
C VAL A 259 -1.75 -8.76 12.93
N ARG A 260 -1.71 -9.37 14.12
CA ARG A 260 -0.64 -10.23 14.60
C ARG A 260 -1.18 -11.52 15.19
N GLY A 261 -0.29 -12.50 15.31
CA GLY A 261 -0.59 -13.79 15.90
C GLY A 261 -0.99 -14.83 14.86
N GLU A 262 -0.76 -16.08 15.25
CA GLU A 262 -0.81 -17.25 14.37
C GLU A 262 -2.13 -17.39 13.63
N ARG A 263 -3.25 -17.16 14.33
CA ARG A 263 -4.59 -17.31 13.75
C ARG A 263 -4.87 -16.29 12.65
N LEU A 264 -4.45 -15.04 12.82
CA LEU A 264 -4.62 -14.01 11.79
C LEU A 264 -3.65 -14.27 10.64
N MET A 265 -2.38 -14.58 10.94
CA MET A 265 -1.38 -14.87 9.91
C MET A 265 -1.70 -16.11 9.08
N SER A 266 -2.30 -17.14 9.67
CA SER A 266 -2.82 -18.29 8.93
C SER A 266 -3.81 -17.85 7.85
N LYS A 267 -4.74 -16.93 8.16
CA LYS A 267 -5.67 -16.38 7.16
C LYS A 267 -4.98 -15.50 6.12
N VAL A 268 -3.97 -14.73 6.52
CA VAL A 268 -3.16 -13.92 5.58
C VAL A 268 -2.45 -14.83 4.57
N ILE A 269 -1.86 -15.93 5.04
CA ILE A 269 -1.24 -16.98 4.21
C ILE A 269 -2.29 -17.57 3.26
N ASP A 270 -3.52 -17.84 3.71
CA ASP A 270 -4.59 -18.38 2.85
C ASP A 270 -4.94 -17.44 1.70
N VAL A 271 -5.09 -16.15 1.99
CA VAL A 271 -5.39 -15.13 0.98
C VAL A 271 -4.30 -15.10 -0.08
N TYR A 272 -3.03 -15.08 0.32
CA TYR A 272 -1.92 -14.99 -0.63
C TYR A 272 -1.60 -16.32 -1.32
N SER A 273 -1.93 -17.47 -0.72
CA SER A 273 -1.89 -18.78 -1.36
C SER A 273 -2.92 -18.84 -2.48
N LYS A 274 -4.18 -18.46 -2.23
CA LYS A 274 -5.24 -18.41 -3.26
C LYS A 274 -4.92 -17.45 -4.40
N ARG A 275 -4.16 -16.38 -4.13
CA ARG A 275 -3.67 -15.46 -5.17
C ARG A 275 -2.55 -16.10 -6.00
N ALA A 276 -1.63 -16.81 -5.35
CA ALA A 276 -0.56 -17.55 -6.01
C ALA A 276 -1.08 -18.71 -6.87
N GLU A 277 -2.13 -19.42 -6.43
CA GLU A 277 -2.80 -20.52 -7.17
C GLU A 277 -3.29 -20.12 -8.58
N LYS A 278 -3.49 -18.83 -8.83
CA LYS A 278 -3.86 -18.32 -10.16
C LYS A 278 -2.70 -18.33 -11.15
N ILE A 279 -1.49 -18.62 -10.69
CA ILE A 279 -0.24 -18.49 -11.44
C ILE A 279 0.57 -19.79 -11.38
N ILE A 280 0.67 -20.39 -10.20
CA ILE A 280 1.45 -21.61 -9.93
C ILE A 280 0.69 -22.50 -8.95
N GLU A 281 0.82 -23.83 -9.06
CA GLU A 281 0.26 -24.74 -8.06
C GLU A 281 0.88 -24.44 -6.69
N VAL A 282 0.10 -24.50 -5.61
CA VAL A 282 0.57 -24.14 -4.26
C VAL A 282 0.46 -25.34 -3.33
N ASN A 283 1.57 -25.71 -2.69
CA ASN A 283 1.64 -26.74 -1.66
C ASN A 283 2.48 -26.25 -0.49
N ILE A 284 1.85 -25.51 0.43
CA ILE A 284 2.50 -24.89 1.57
C ILE A 284 2.01 -25.53 2.86
N ASP A 285 2.95 -26.01 3.67
CA ASP A 285 2.69 -26.32 5.07
C ASP A 285 2.70 -25.02 5.90
N LYS A 286 1.51 -24.56 6.27
CA LYS A 286 1.32 -23.31 7.03
C LYS A 286 1.96 -23.40 8.42
N SER A 287 1.98 -24.59 9.04
CA SER A 287 2.50 -24.75 10.40
C SER A 287 4.00 -24.44 10.47
N SER A 288 4.75 -24.73 9.40
CA SER A 288 6.16 -24.38 9.27
C SER A 288 6.40 -22.89 8.97
N VAL A 289 5.44 -22.19 8.36
CA VAL A 289 5.59 -20.77 7.94
C VAL A 289 5.11 -19.80 9.03
N ILE A 290 4.02 -20.15 9.74
CA ILE A 290 3.38 -19.30 10.75
C ILE A 290 4.36 -18.75 11.81
N PRO A 291 5.26 -19.56 12.41
CA PRO A 291 6.20 -19.07 13.42
C PRO A 291 7.15 -17.98 12.92
N LEU A 292 7.41 -17.92 11.61
CA LEU A 292 8.29 -16.93 11.01
C LEU A 292 7.58 -15.62 10.70
N VAL A 293 6.27 -15.70 10.44
CA VAL A 293 5.47 -14.56 9.99
C VAL A 293 4.52 -14.01 11.05
N SER A 294 4.47 -14.62 12.25
CA SER A 294 3.57 -14.24 13.36
C SER A 294 3.68 -12.78 13.78
N ASP A 295 4.88 -12.20 13.65
CA ASP A 295 5.20 -10.80 13.97
C ASP A 295 5.25 -9.85 12.78
N LEU A 296 5.08 -10.39 11.56
CA LEU A 296 5.08 -9.60 10.33
C LEU A 296 3.71 -8.95 10.07
N SER A 297 3.70 -7.88 9.27
CA SER A 297 2.43 -7.29 8.81
C SER A 297 1.84 -8.09 7.63
N PRO A 298 0.53 -7.98 7.34
CA PRO A 298 -0.05 -8.53 6.12
C PRO A 298 0.67 -8.10 4.84
N ARG A 299 1.14 -6.84 4.78
CA ARG A 299 1.96 -6.32 3.66
C ARG A 299 3.30 -7.06 3.54
N ASP A 300 3.92 -7.42 4.65
CA ASP A 300 5.17 -8.18 4.66
C ASP A 300 4.95 -9.60 4.13
N VAL A 301 3.89 -10.28 4.58
CA VAL A 301 3.52 -11.61 4.08
C VAL A 301 3.14 -11.57 2.59
N LYS A 302 2.46 -10.50 2.15
CA LYS A 302 2.20 -10.23 0.73
C LYS A 302 3.51 -10.19 -0.07
N ASN A 303 4.49 -9.46 0.42
CA ASN A 303 5.80 -9.30 -0.22
C ASN A 303 6.58 -10.61 -0.22
N LEU A 304 6.47 -11.40 0.85
CA LEU A 304 7.04 -12.74 0.95
C LEU A 304 6.49 -13.67 -0.14
N PHE A 305 5.16 -13.78 -0.23
CA PHE A 305 4.49 -14.60 -1.25
C PHE A 305 4.84 -14.15 -2.66
N LYS A 306 4.83 -12.83 -2.86
CA LYS A 306 5.25 -12.20 -4.10
C LYS A 306 6.64 -12.73 -4.47
N ILE A 307 7.69 -12.47 -3.69
CA ILE A 307 9.06 -12.92 -4.01
C ILE A 307 9.18 -14.43 -4.22
N ALA A 308 8.48 -15.24 -3.43
CA ALA A 308 8.54 -16.69 -3.56
C ALA A 308 7.95 -17.19 -4.89
N VAL A 309 6.77 -16.69 -5.28
CA VAL A 309 6.14 -17.04 -6.57
C VAL A 309 7.02 -16.60 -7.73
N GLU A 310 7.59 -15.40 -7.63
CA GLU A 310 8.47 -14.85 -8.65
C GLU A 310 9.67 -15.75 -8.92
N LYS A 311 10.36 -16.18 -7.85
CA LYS A 311 11.49 -17.09 -7.96
C LYS A 311 11.10 -18.45 -8.51
N ALA A 312 9.99 -19.00 -8.04
CA ALA A 312 9.51 -20.30 -8.51
C ALA A 312 9.28 -20.29 -10.03
N ILE A 313 8.70 -19.21 -10.57
CA ILE A 313 8.50 -19.04 -12.02
C ILE A 313 9.83 -18.96 -12.77
N ILE A 314 10.78 -18.16 -12.27
CA ILE A 314 12.11 -18.00 -12.91
C ILE A 314 12.87 -19.33 -12.94
N GLU A 315 12.74 -20.13 -11.88
CA GLU A 315 13.35 -21.47 -11.78
C GLU A 315 12.58 -22.53 -12.60
N GLY A 316 11.47 -22.16 -13.26
CA GLY A 316 10.65 -23.08 -14.04
C GLY A 316 9.89 -24.11 -13.20
N LYS A 317 9.66 -23.82 -11.91
CA LYS A 317 8.89 -24.69 -11.02
C LYS A 317 7.41 -24.70 -11.41
N LYS A 318 6.77 -25.85 -11.20
CA LYS A 318 5.32 -26.02 -11.36
C LYS A 318 4.54 -25.82 -10.07
N VAL A 319 5.21 -26.01 -8.93
CA VAL A 319 4.63 -25.95 -7.59
C VAL A 319 5.44 -24.99 -6.73
N LEU A 320 4.76 -24.10 -6.02
CA LEU A 320 5.28 -23.27 -4.95
C LEU A 320 5.19 -24.04 -3.63
N GLY A 321 6.34 -24.36 -3.05
CA GLY A 321 6.45 -25.12 -1.79
C GLY A 321 6.76 -24.25 -0.57
N THR A 322 6.67 -24.85 0.63
CA THR A 322 7.10 -24.24 1.90
C THR A 322 8.53 -23.68 1.81
N GLU A 323 9.46 -24.44 1.21
CA GLU A 323 10.87 -24.06 1.08
C GLU A 323 11.07 -22.76 0.27
N ASP A 324 10.19 -22.47 -0.68
CA ASP A 324 10.27 -21.23 -1.48
C ASP A 324 9.93 -20.01 -0.62
N LEU A 325 8.93 -20.14 0.27
CA LEU A 325 8.62 -19.11 1.26
C LEU A 325 9.75 -18.95 2.28
N LEU A 326 10.35 -20.05 2.75
CA LEU A 326 11.49 -19.98 3.68
C LEU A 326 12.70 -19.26 3.06
N LYS A 327 13.01 -19.56 1.80
CA LYS A 327 14.06 -18.86 1.05
C LYS A 327 13.74 -17.38 0.86
N ALA A 328 12.50 -17.05 0.49
CA ALA A 328 12.07 -15.66 0.34
C ALA A 328 12.15 -14.89 1.67
N TYR A 329 11.81 -15.55 2.79
CA TYR A 329 11.90 -14.95 4.12
C TYR A 329 13.35 -14.60 4.47
N LYS A 330 14.27 -15.56 4.29
CA LYS A 330 15.70 -15.36 4.53
C LYS A 330 16.29 -14.22 3.71
N MET A 331 15.80 -14.02 2.48
CA MET A 331 16.25 -12.91 1.64
C MET A 331 15.76 -11.55 2.13
N LEU A 332 14.52 -11.49 2.62
CA LEU A 332 13.90 -10.23 3.06
C LEU A 332 14.38 -9.80 4.45
N TYR A 333 14.59 -10.75 5.36
CA TYR A 333 14.76 -10.49 6.79
C TYR A 333 16.07 -11.04 7.39
N GLY A 334 16.94 -11.65 6.56
CA GLY A 334 18.19 -12.25 6.99
C GLY A 334 18.01 -13.62 7.66
N THR A 335 19.03 -14.08 8.37
CA THR A 335 18.93 -15.29 9.21
C THR A 335 18.23 -14.98 10.53
N ILE A 336 17.57 -15.98 11.15
CA ILE A 336 16.79 -15.82 12.40
C ILE A 336 17.63 -15.20 13.54
N GLU A 337 18.96 -15.33 13.49
CA GLU A 337 19.88 -14.74 14.47
C GLU A 337 20.05 -13.21 14.32
N GLU A 338 19.84 -12.65 13.13
CA GLU A 338 20.02 -11.22 12.84
C GLU A 338 18.74 -10.38 13.06
N THR A 339 17.56 -11.01 12.96
CA THR A 339 16.25 -10.34 13.01
C THR A 339 15.89 -9.84 14.42
N SER A 340 16.55 -10.35 15.46
CA SER A 340 16.38 -9.91 16.85
C SER A 340 16.89 -8.47 17.12
N ARG A 341 17.62 -7.84 16.17
CA ARG A 341 18.16 -6.47 16.32
C ARG A 341 17.30 -5.37 15.69
N TYR A 342 16.28 -5.69 14.89
CA TYR A 342 15.55 -4.68 14.08
C TYR A 342 14.07 -4.49 14.46
N HIS A 343 13.62 -5.08 15.56
CA HIS A 343 12.27 -4.89 16.09
C HIS A 343 12.31 -4.21 17.46
N TYR A 344 12.57 -2.90 17.47
CA TYR A 344 12.28 -1.98 18.58
C TYR A 344 11.40 -0.85 18.07
#